data_AF-A0A0G8V792-F1
#
_entry.id   AF-A0A0G8V792-F1
#
_cell.length_a   1.000
_cell.length_b   1.000
_cell.length_c   1.000
_cell.angle_alpha   90.00
_cell.angle_beta   90.00
_cell.angle_gamma   90.00
#
_symmetry.space_group_name_H-M   'P 1'
#
loop_
_entity.id
_entity.type
_entity.pdbx_description
1 polymer ?
#
loop_
_entity_poly.entity_id
_entity_poly.type
_entity_poly.pdbx_seq_one_letter_code
_entity_poly.pdbx_strand_id
1 'polypeptide(L)'
;MVDPRVEQLLSEVEKQAGLPPSAARDFREAVETSPYLASAMAQAVESGSLRHLSVSNRPNEGGHYDASTGTVNVSADIFQRTKQSDRVDLLTGVLGHETGHALMAKSAEQSRYKLAYGIDQALKEGAQYGEPVVDVTPTAKEYLASARRDEGLAELMSMNSVASRVVTTTGEVNQKDLLRRLDPTTACVTNEQLEPGVRLDKHGLQLTQGRIASPAVEAVAECHFDKGGNTLGHKGTSAYQAYYTAYAIGAGADIWKDRANVTAQPMPKLGYNLQELGVSAQQAEDAGIDLGGVGKTFGFADTSQGQVRQVEVRQLGAGNSNRPELMSGNDVQPQRILADNPAHADHQTYVRIHDWVKGTGNWNDEESRNVSASLYKQQAEDSLLQRVDRVTGGLGSNGAQNVVAIYAPFGDKGPFFHAHVDGREASQQPAQQSLQQAEVIKQDQMRQQQMEQTQQQTAQQEQGPRMTI
;
A
#
# COMPACT_ATOMS: atom_id res chain seq x y z
N MET A 1 17.69 23.86 -16.66
CA MET A 1 16.88 23.26 -17.74
C MET A 1 16.16 22.09 -17.12
N VAL A 2 14.83 22.03 -17.22
CA VAL A 2 14.01 20.97 -16.61
C VAL A 2 14.19 19.67 -17.39
N ASP A 3 14.11 18.52 -16.70
CA ASP A 3 14.15 17.21 -17.34
C ASP A 3 13.05 17.11 -18.42
N PRO A 4 13.33 16.66 -19.65
CA PRO A 4 12.34 16.59 -20.73
C PRO A 4 11.07 15.80 -20.36
N ARG A 5 11.17 14.83 -19.45
CA ARG A 5 10.03 14.05 -18.97
C ARG A 5 9.10 14.88 -18.09
N VAL A 6 9.68 15.75 -17.25
CA VAL A 6 8.92 16.69 -16.41
C VAL A 6 8.34 17.82 -17.27
N GLU A 7 9.05 18.23 -18.32
CA GLU A 7 8.55 19.22 -19.30
C GLU A 7 7.26 18.74 -20.00
N GLN A 8 7.14 17.44 -20.28
CA GLN A 8 5.91 16.86 -20.82
C GLN A 8 4.72 17.06 -19.87
N LEU A 9 4.91 16.82 -18.57
CA LEU A 9 3.88 17.04 -17.56
C LEU A 9 3.45 18.51 -17.48
N LEU A 10 4.41 19.44 -17.50
CA LEU A 10 4.12 20.88 -17.50
C LEU A 10 3.34 21.30 -18.75
N SER A 11 3.69 20.74 -19.90
CA SER A 11 2.98 20.95 -21.17
C SER A 11 1.54 20.41 -21.15
N GLU A 12 1.24 19.40 -20.33
CA GLU A 12 -0.14 18.92 -20.14
C GLU A 12 -0.98 19.94 -19.38
N VAL A 13 -0.43 20.54 -18.32
CA VAL A 13 -1.11 21.61 -17.56
C VAL A 13 -1.42 22.80 -18.46
N GLU A 14 -0.50 23.21 -19.34
CA GLU A 14 -0.71 24.29 -20.32
C GLU A 14 -1.92 24.06 -21.25
N LYS A 15 -2.28 22.80 -21.50
CA LYS A 15 -3.37 22.42 -22.40
C LYS A 15 -4.70 22.22 -21.69
N GLN A 16 -4.74 22.26 -20.36
CA GLN A 16 -5.97 22.06 -19.60
C GLN A 16 -6.93 23.25 -19.75
N ALA A 17 -8.16 22.95 -20.14
CA ALA A 17 -9.20 23.96 -20.28
C ALA A 17 -9.69 24.43 -18.90
N GLY A 18 -10.05 25.71 -18.80
CA GLY A 18 -10.66 26.28 -17.59
C GLY A 18 -9.68 26.65 -16.47
N LEU A 19 -8.36 26.52 -16.71
CA LEU A 19 -7.36 27.00 -15.75
C LEU A 19 -7.24 28.54 -15.75
N PRO A 20 -6.94 29.15 -14.59
CA PRO A 20 -6.54 30.55 -14.53
C PRO A 20 -5.36 30.85 -15.48
N PRO A 21 -5.30 32.02 -16.12
CA PRO A 21 -4.23 32.35 -17.09
C PRO A 21 -2.80 32.26 -16.52
N SER A 22 -2.64 32.41 -15.20
CA SER A 22 -1.35 32.29 -14.52
C SER A 22 -0.97 30.86 -14.14
N ALA A 23 -1.91 29.90 -14.17
CA ALA A 23 -1.71 28.58 -13.57
C ALA A 23 -0.51 27.85 -14.17
N ALA A 24 -0.46 27.69 -15.49
CA ALA A 24 0.63 27.01 -16.16
C ALA A 24 2.00 27.66 -15.90
N ARG A 25 2.06 29.00 -15.90
CA ARG A 25 3.27 29.74 -15.57
C ARG A 25 3.70 29.51 -14.13
N ASP A 26 2.75 29.54 -13.19
CA ASP A 26 3.04 29.37 -11.77
C ASP A 26 3.47 27.91 -11.45
N PHE A 27 2.91 26.90 -12.14
CA PHE A 27 3.37 25.50 -12.11
C PHE A 27 4.81 25.37 -12.62
N ARG A 28 5.08 25.93 -13.81
CA ARG A 28 6.41 25.92 -14.41
C ARG A 28 7.44 26.58 -13.49
N GLU A 29 7.10 27.74 -12.93
CA GLU A 29 7.97 28.45 -11.99
C GLU A 29 8.25 27.61 -10.73
N ALA A 30 7.24 26.94 -10.16
CA ALA A 30 7.41 26.08 -8.99
C ALA A 30 8.46 24.97 -9.22
N VAL A 31 8.39 24.33 -10.39
CA VAL A 31 9.32 23.25 -10.76
C VAL A 31 10.69 23.80 -11.16
N GLU A 32 10.75 24.83 -12.01
CA GLU A 32 12.01 25.40 -12.50
C GLU A 32 12.86 26.03 -11.40
N THR A 33 12.20 26.62 -10.40
CA THR A 33 12.88 27.26 -9.28
C THR A 33 13.21 26.29 -8.14
N SER A 34 12.72 25.05 -8.16
CA SER A 34 13.04 24.03 -7.15
C SER A 34 13.78 22.82 -7.77
N PRO A 35 15.13 22.85 -7.82
CA PRO A 35 15.93 21.70 -8.27
C PRO A 35 15.62 20.40 -7.53
N TYR A 36 15.26 20.46 -6.24
CA TYR A 36 14.85 19.30 -5.46
C TYR A 36 13.54 18.70 -6.00
N LEU A 37 12.51 19.53 -6.20
CA LEU A 37 11.23 19.09 -6.75
C LEU A 37 11.39 18.52 -8.16
N ALA A 38 12.12 19.22 -9.03
CA ALA A 38 12.35 18.77 -10.39
C ALA A 38 13.03 17.37 -10.44
N SER A 39 14.01 17.13 -9.57
CA SER A 39 14.67 15.83 -9.45
C SER A 39 13.73 14.74 -8.91
N ALA A 40 12.93 15.05 -7.88
CA ALA A 40 11.96 14.13 -7.32
C ALA A 40 10.89 13.73 -8.35
N MET A 41 10.36 14.71 -9.09
CA MET A 41 9.37 14.46 -10.16
C MET A 41 9.99 13.61 -11.28
N ALA A 42 11.22 13.90 -11.70
CA ALA A 42 11.90 13.10 -12.72
C ALA A 42 12.06 11.64 -12.28
N GLN A 43 12.39 11.38 -11.02
CA GLN A 43 12.47 10.03 -10.45
C GLN A 43 11.10 9.34 -10.42
N ALA A 44 10.04 10.06 -10.04
CA ALA A 44 8.68 9.52 -10.01
C ALA A 44 8.14 9.19 -11.41
N VAL A 45 8.52 9.98 -12.42
CA VAL A 45 8.22 9.68 -13.83
C VAL A 45 9.03 8.48 -14.31
N GLU A 46 10.30 8.37 -13.92
CA GLU A 46 11.15 7.23 -14.26
C GLU A 46 10.63 5.91 -13.69
N SER A 47 10.12 5.92 -12.46
CA SER A 47 9.47 4.75 -11.86
C SER A 47 8.10 4.45 -12.45
N GLY A 48 7.56 5.33 -13.29
CA GLY A 48 6.24 5.20 -13.91
C GLY A 48 5.07 5.46 -12.95
N SER A 49 5.34 6.00 -11.75
CA SER A 49 4.31 6.32 -10.76
C SER A 49 3.75 7.72 -10.93
N LEU A 50 4.52 8.68 -11.43
CA LEU A 50 4.01 9.98 -11.87
C LEU A 50 3.84 10.01 -13.39
N ARG A 51 2.60 10.21 -13.84
CA ARG A 51 2.22 10.21 -15.26
C ARG A 51 1.55 11.51 -15.70
N HIS A 52 0.78 12.14 -14.82
CA HIS A 52 -0.02 13.31 -15.16
C HIS A 52 0.01 14.36 -14.05
N LEU A 53 -0.21 15.62 -14.42
CA LEU A 53 -0.52 16.71 -13.52
C LEU A 53 -1.91 17.24 -13.84
N SER A 54 -2.67 17.62 -12.82
CA SER A 54 -4.03 18.13 -12.98
C SER A 54 -4.38 19.15 -11.89
N VAL A 55 -5.40 19.96 -12.16
CA VAL A 55 -6.01 20.85 -11.17
C VAL A 55 -7.39 20.32 -10.79
N SER A 56 -7.63 20.19 -9.49
CA SER A 56 -8.85 19.67 -8.88
C SER A 56 -9.65 20.79 -8.22
N ASN A 57 -10.98 20.72 -8.29
CA ASN A 57 -11.91 21.58 -7.55
C ASN A 57 -12.53 20.83 -6.35
N ARG A 58 -11.93 19.73 -5.91
CA ARG A 58 -12.42 19.00 -4.74
C ARG A 58 -12.23 19.87 -3.49
N PRO A 59 -13.26 19.96 -2.63
CA PRO A 59 -13.17 20.75 -1.41
C PRO A 59 -12.26 20.07 -0.37
N ASN A 60 -11.70 20.87 0.55
CA ASN A 60 -10.98 20.43 1.75
C ASN A 60 -9.64 19.69 1.49
N GLU A 61 -8.99 19.93 0.36
CA GLU A 61 -7.64 19.39 0.07
C GLU A 61 -6.74 20.46 -0.57
N GLY A 62 -5.44 20.41 -0.27
CA GLY A 62 -4.41 21.22 -0.95
C GLY A 62 -3.97 20.59 -2.27
N GLY A 63 -3.97 19.25 -2.31
CA GLY A 63 -3.71 18.40 -3.46
C GLY A 63 -4.05 16.95 -3.10
N HIS A 64 -3.94 16.06 -4.08
CA HIS A 64 -3.94 14.61 -3.86
C HIS A 64 -3.24 13.88 -5.00
N TYR A 65 -2.57 12.78 -4.67
CA TYR A 65 -2.04 11.83 -5.62
C TYR A 65 -3.04 10.69 -5.89
N ASP A 66 -3.39 10.50 -7.16
CA ASP A 66 -4.18 9.36 -7.63
C ASP A 66 -3.26 8.26 -8.15
N ALA A 67 -3.18 7.16 -7.38
CA ALA A 67 -2.33 6.03 -7.69
C ALA A 67 -2.81 5.20 -8.89
N SER A 68 -4.09 5.21 -9.25
CA SER A 68 -4.59 4.41 -10.38
C SER A 68 -4.17 5.02 -11.71
N THR A 69 -4.28 6.34 -11.81
CA THR A 69 -3.90 7.10 -13.00
C THR A 69 -2.43 7.54 -12.96
N GLY A 70 -1.82 7.64 -11.78
CA GLY A 70 -0.51 8.26 -11.59
C GLY A 70 -0.59 9.79 -11.71
N THR A 71 -1.68 10.39 -11.27
CA THR A 71 -1.94 11.83 -11.43
C THR A 71 -1.70 12.56 -10.12
N VAL A 72 -0.88 13.62 -10.15
CA VAL A 72 -0.84 14.60 -9.06
C VAL A 72 -1.88 15.68 -9.36
N ASN A 73 -2.86 15.81 -8.48
CA ASN A 73 -3.89 16.83 -8.53
C ASN A 73 -3.58 17.93 -7.53
N VAL A 74 -3.69 19.18 -7.97
CA VAL A 74 -3.47 20.36 -7.13
C VAL A 74 -4.79 21.13 -6.99
N SER A 75 -5.09 21.63 -5.80
CA SER A 75 -6.32 22.39 -5.58
C SER A 75 -6.34 23.71 -6.36
N ALA A 76 -7.47 23.99 -7.01
CA ALA A 76 -7.72 25.26 -7.69
C ALA A 76 -7.72 26.46 -6.73
N ASP A 77 -7.97 26.23 -5.43
CA ASP A 77 -8.02 27.28 -4.41
C ASP A 77 -6.67 27.98 -4.23
N ILE A 78 -5.56 27.32 -4.57
CA ILE A 78 -4.23 27.94 -4.56
C ILE A 78 -4.21 29.18 -5.46
N PHE A 79 -4.94 29.17 -6.58
CA PHE A 79 -4.97 30.28 -7.53
C PHE A 79 -5.80 31.48 -7.06
N GLN A 80 -6.54 31.36 -5.95
CA GLN A 80 -7.25 32.48 -5.33
C GLN A 80 -6.30 33.42 -4.57
N ARG A 81 -5.07 33.00 -4.27
CA ARG A 81 -4.08 33.86 -3.60
C ARG A 81 -3.62 34.98 -4.53
N THR A 82 -3.61 36.22 -4.04
CA THR A 82 -3.29 37.39 -4.85
C THR A 82 -1.80 37.52 -5.18
N LYS A 83 -0.91 37.18 -4.22
CA LYS A 83 0.54 37.24 -4.39
C LYS A 83 1.06 36.01 -5.14
N GLN A 84 1.83 36.24 -6.19
CA GLN A 84 2.45 35.16 -6.97
C GLN A 84 3.44 34.34 -6.14
N SER A 85 4.26 34.99 -5.30
CA SER A 85 5.20 34.29 -4.42
C SER A 85 4.49 33.22 -3.58
N ASP A 86 3.38 33.60 -2.97
CA ASP A 86 2.61 32.74 -2.07
C ASP A 86 1.98 31.57 -2.85
N ARG A 87 1.49 31.84 -4.07
CA ARG A 87 0.98 30.78 -4.96
C ARG A 87 2.07 29.78 -5.32
N VAL A 88 3.22 30.25 -5.76
CA VAL A 88 4.30 29.38 -6.23
C VAL A 88 4.91 28.59 -5.07
N ASP A 89 5.00 29.16 -3.87
CA ASP A 89 5.44 28.42 -2.68
C ASP A 89 4.47 27.32 -2.29
N LEU A 90 3.17 27.61 -2.25
CA LEU A 90 2.13 26.61 -2.01
C LEU A 90 2.14 25.52 -3.09
N LEU A 91 2.25 25.89 -4.37
CA LEU A 91 2.39 24.93 -5.47
C LEU A 91 3.63 24.05 -5.29
N THR A 92 4.76 24.64 -4.91
CA THR A 92 6.02 23.91 -4.71
C THR A 92 5.89 22.91 -3.57
N GLY A 93 5.25 23.30 -2.46
CA GLY A 93 4.98 22.43 -1.32
C GLY A 93 4.04 21.29 -1.69
N VAL A 94 2.87 21.59 -2.26
CA VAL A 94 1.87 20.58 -2.66
C VAL A 94 2.45 19.62 -3.69
N LEU A 95 3.10 20.11 -4.75
CA LEU A 95 3.75 19.24 -5.74
C LEU A 95 4.82 18.35 -5.10
N GLY A 96 5.59 18.88 -4.13
CA GLY A 96 6.58 18.11 -3.38
C GLY A 96 5.94 17.01 -2.53
N HIS A 97 4.83 17.33 -1.85
CA HIS A 97 4.05 16.38 -1.04
C HIS A 97 3.51 15.24 -1.91
N GLU A 98 2.75 15.57 -2.96
CA GLU A 98 2.10 14.57 -3.81
C GLU A 98 3.10 13.75 -4.63
N THR A 99 4.24 14.34 -5.02
CA THR A 99 5.35 13.59 -5.64
C THR A 99 5.97 12.59 -4.65
N GLY A 100 6.00 12.92 -3.36
CA GLY A 100 6.41 11.98 -2.31
C GLY A 100 5.52 10.73 -2.27
N HIS A 101 4.20 10.91 -2.34
CA HIS A 101 3.27 9.78 -2.49
C HIS A 101 3.48 9.00 -3.79
N ALA A 102 3.75 9.69 -4.91
CA ALA A 102 4.07 9.00 -6.16
C ALA A 102 5.31 8.10 -6.03
N LEU A 103 6.37 8.56 -5.37
CA LEU A 103 7.57 7.76 -5.11
C LEU A 103 7.30 6.58 -4.16
N MET A 104 6.36 6.76 -3.23
CA MET A 104 5.96 5.74 -2.25
C MET A 104 4.82 4.84 -2.71
N ALA A 105 4.26 5.06 -3.90
CA ALA A 105 3.03 4.42 -4.38
C ALA A 105 3.03 2.90 -4.24
N LYS A 106 4.15 2.25 -4.59
CA LYS A 106 4.32 0.79 -4.46
C LYS A 106 4.37 0.32 -3.00
N SER A 107 5.02 1.08 -2.12
CA SER A 107 5.06 0.77 -0.69
C SER A 107 3.66 0.93 -0.06
N ALA A 108 2.94 1.99 -0.44
CA ALA A 108 1.58 2.22 0.01
C ALA A 108 0.63 1.11 -0.46
N GLU A 109 0.76 0.69 -1.72
CA GLU A 109 0.04 -0.46 -2.28
C GLU A 109 0.31 -1.75 -1.50
N GLN A 110 1.58 -2.08 -1.23
CA GLN A 110 1.95 -3.24 -0.43
C GLN A 110 1.35 -3.20 0.99
N SER A 111 1.33 -2.04 1.63
CA SER A 111 0.70 -1.85 2.94
C SER A 111 -0.81 -2.15 2.90
N ARG A 112 -1.51 -1.65 1.87
CA ARG A 112 -2.94 -1.95 1.66
C ARG A 112 -3.19 -3.44 1.43
N TYR A 113 -2.35 -4.12 0.66
CA TYR A 113 -2.46 -5.57 0.46
C TYR A 113 -2.25 -6.34 1.75
N LYS A 114 -1.24 -6.00 2.56
CA LYS A 114 -1.01 -6.62 3.86
C LYS A 114 -2.20 -6.46 4.79
N LEU A 115 -2.80 -5.27 4.80
CA LEU A 115 -4.02 -5.00 5.56
C LEU A 115 -5.16 -5.93 5.14
N ALA A 116 -5.48 -5.93 3.84
CA ALA A 116 -6.58 -6.73 3.31
C ALA A 116 -6.37 -8.23 3.55
N TYR A 117 -5.15 -8.72 3.30
CA TYR A 117 -4.81 -10.11 3.52
C TYR A 117 -4.86 -10.50 5.00
N GLY A 118 -4.30 -9.68 5.89
CA GLY A 118 -4.33 -9.95 7.33
C GLY A 118 -5.75 -10.05 7.88
N ILE A 119 -6.65 -9.16 7.44
CA ILE A 119 -8.07 -9.22 7.78
C ILE A 119 -8.70 -10.51 7.24
N ASP A 120 -8.45 -10.84 5.98
CA ASP A 120 -9.00 -12.04 5.33
C ASP A 120 -8.56 -13.34 6.02
N GLN A 121 -7.29 -13.43 6.41
CA GLN A 121 -6.76 -14.58 7.16
C GLN A 121 -7.37 -14.67 8.56
N ALA A 122 -7.44 -13.56 9.29
CA ALA A 122 -8.07 -13.54 10.61
C ALA A 122 -9.52 -14.04 10.55
N LEU A 123 -10.29 -13.61 9.54
CA LEU A 123 -11.66 -14.07 9.31
C LEU A 123 -11.75 -15.56 9.00
N LYS A 124 -10.85 -16.11 8.16
CA LYS A 124 -10.81 -17.54 7.83
C LYS A 124 -10.50 -18.40 9.06
N GLU A 125 -9.45 -18.03 9.79
CA GLU A 125 -9.04 -18.75 10.99
C GLU A 125 -10.15 -18.70 12.05
N GLY A 126 -10.71 -17.51 12.30
CA GLY A 126 -11.82 -17.37 13.24
C GLY A 126 -13.05 -18.19 12.85
N ALA A 127 -13.44 -18.20 11.57
CA ALA A 127 -14.54 -19.03 11.09
C ALA A 127 -14.25 -20.53 11.25
N GLN A 128 -13.01 -20.96 10.97
CA GLN A 128 -12.58 -22.36 11.13
C GLN A 128 -12.65 -22.82 12.60
N TYR A 129 -12.29 -21.96 13.55
CA TYR A 129 -12.27 -22.29 14.97
C TYR A 129 -13.55 -21.88 15.73
N GLY A 130 -14.52 -21.26 15.05
CA GLY A 130 -15.79 -20.84 15.66
C GLY A 130 -15.66 -19.64 16.59
N GLU A 131 -14.66 -18.78 16.37
CA GLU A 131 -14.47 -17.55 17.15
C GLU A 131 -15.61 -16.57 16.86
N PRO A 132 -16.20 -15.91 17.88
CA PRO A 132 -17.26 -14.92 17.67
C PRO A 132 -16.72 -13.56 17.18
N VAL A 133 -15.46 -13.25 17.51
CA VAL A 133 -14.77 -11.99 17.18
C VAL A 133 -13.32 -12.31 16.84
N VAL A 134 -12.80 -11.72 15.76
CA VAL A 134 -11.37 -11.83 15.39
C VAL A 134 -10.70 -10.48 15.55
N ASP A 135 -9.61 -10.41 16.31
CA ASP A 135 -8.89 -9.16 16.52
C ASP A 135 -8.02 -8.81 15.31
N VAL A 136 -8.36 -7.72 14.63
CA VAL A 136 -7.61 -7.19 13.48
C VAL A 136 -6.87 -5.89 13.83
N THR A 137 -6.85 -5.50 15.12
CA THR A 137 -6.12 -4.33 15.60
C THR A 137 -4.64 -4.35 15.20
N PRO A 138 -3.88 -5.46 15.37
CA PRO A 138 -2.46 -5.47 15.01
C PRO A 138 -2.23 -5.18 13.52
N THR A 139 -3.06 -5.77 12.66
CA THR A 139 -3.02 -5.55 11.21
C THR A 139 -3.34 -4.10 10.85
N ALA A 140 -4.37 -3.51 11.47
CA ALA A 140 -4.69 -2.10 11.29
C ALA A 140 -3.55 -1.19 11.75
N LYS A 141 -2.90 -1.48 12.89
CA LYS A 141 -1.75 -0.71 13.38
C LYS A 141 -0.55 -0.75 12.44
N GLU A 142 -0.24 -1.90 11.83
CA GLU A 142 0.84 -1.99 10.83
C GLU A 142 0.55 -1.07 9.64
N TYR A 143 -0.70 -1.06 9.16
CA TYR A 143 -1.15 -0.17 8.09
C TYR A 143 -1.03 1.30 8.48
N LEU A 144 -1.54 1.69 9.66
CA LEU A 144 -1.43 3.07 10.17
C LEU A 144 0.02 3.52 10.31
N ALA A 145 0.91 2.66 10.82
CA ALA A 145 2.33 2.98 10.94
C ALA A 145 3.01 3.16 9.57
N SER A 146 2.56 2.43 8.55
CA SER A 146 3.00 2.66 7.18
C SER A 146 2.49 3.99 6.63
N ALA A 147 1.21 4.31 6.82
CA ALA A 147 0.62 5.56 6.38
C ALA A 147 1.31 6.77 7.03
N ARG A 148 1.55 6.70 8.34
CA ARG A 148 2.28 7.74 9.08
C ARG A 148 3.67 8.02 8.51
N ARG A 149 4.40 6.99 8.10
CA ARG A 149 5.72 7.15 7.46
C ARG A 149 5.63 7.71 6.05
N ASP A 150 4.61 7.33 5.30
CA ASP A 150 4.35 7.83 3.95
C ASP A 150 4.08 9.35 3.99
N GLU A 151 3.15 9.78 4.84
CA GLU A 151 2.81 11.19 5.08
C GLU A 151 4.01 12.01 5.60
N GLY A 152 4.76 11.45 6.57
CA GLY A 152 5.96 12.11 7.07
C GLY A 152 7.04 12.30 6.00
N LEU A 153 7.18 11.35 5.07
CA LEU A 153 8.13 11.47 3.96
C LEU A 153 7.61 12.45 2.90
N ALA A 154 6.34 12.36 2.52
CA ALA A 154 5.70 13.28 1.59
C ALA A 154 5.86 14.73 2.06
N GLU A 155 5.57 15.00 3.33
CA GLU A 155 5.71 16.33 3.88
C GLU A 155 7.17 16.78 4.00
N LEU A 156 8.10 15.88 4.32
CA LEU A 156 9.53 16.20 4.28
C LEU A 156 9.95 16.63 2.86
N MET A 157 9.40 15.98 1.83
CA MET A 157 9.65 16.33 0.44
C MET A 157 9.01 17.67 0.06
N SER A 158 7.81 17.99 0.56
CA SER A 158 7.19 19.31 0.48
C SER A 158 8.12 20.40 1.03
N MET A 159 8.58 20.23 2.28
CA MET A 159 9.47 21.17 2.95
C MET A 159 10.78 21.38 2.17
N ASN A 160 11.41 20.29 1.73
CA ASN A 160 12.65 20.36 0.95
C ASN A 160 12.44 21.00 -0.43
N SER A 161 11.28 20.81 -1.04
CA SER A 161 10.93 21.42 -2.33
C SER A 161 10.82 22.94 -2.18
N VAL A 162 10.12 23.42 -1.16
CA VAL A 162 10.01 24.86 -0.87
C VAL A 162 11.38 25.42 -0.50
N ALA A 163 12.14 24.74 0.37
CA ALA A 163 13.48 25.18 0.76
C ALA A 163 14.44 25.32 -0.43
N SER A 164 14.46 24.31 -1.31
CA SER A 164 15.24 24.34 -2.55
C SER A 164 14.86 25.52 -3.43
N ARG A 165 13.57 25.86 -3.50
CA ARG A 165 13.08 27.05 -4.18
C ARG A 165 13.55 28.36 -3.54
N VAL A 166 13.44 28.49 -2.23
CA VAL A 166 13.87 29.70 -1.53
C VAL A 166 15.33 29.97 -1.85
N VAL A 167 16.20 28.99 -1.62
CA VAL A 167 17.65 29.10 -1.85
C VAL A 167 17.98 29.42 -3.31
N THR A 168 17.30 28.78 -4.27
CA THR A 168 17.52 29.04 -5.70
C THR A 168 17.14 30.46 -6.10
N THR A 169 16.06 31.00 -5.54
CA THR A 169 15.57 32.34 -5.91
C THR A 169 16.24 33.49 -5.16
N THR A 170 16.78 33.26 -3.97
CA THR A 170 17.51 34.27 -3.19
C THR A 170 19.02 34.20 -3.39
N GLY A 171 19.55 33.04 -3.78
CA GLY A 171 20.99 32.78 -3.89
C GLY A 171 21.68 32.51 -2.54
N GLU A 172 20.95 32.53 -1.42
CA GLU A 172 21.51 32.31 -0.08
C GLU A 172 20.53 31.56 0.84
N VAL A 173 21.10 30.84 1.81
CA VAL A 173 20.33 30.14 2.87
C VAL A 173 20.10 31.13 4.01
N ASN A 174 19.03 31.92 3.92
CA ASN A 174 18.57 32.79 5.00
C ASN A 174 17.49 32.09 5.82
N GLN A 175 17.83 31.65 7.04
CA GLN A 175 16.92 30.85 7.87
C GLN A 175 15.60 31.57 8.16
N LYS A 176 15.63 32.88 8.40
CA LYS A 176 14.41 33.65 8.69
C LYS A 176 13.49 33.71 7.47
N ASP A 177 14.06 33.98 6.29
CA ASP A 177 13.29 33.98 5.05
C ASP A 177 12.70 32.59 4.74
N LEU A 178 13.52 31.55 4.92
CA LEU A 178 13.11 30.17 4.72
C LEU A 178 11.93 29.77 5.60
N LEU A 179 12.03 30.02 6.91
CA LEU A 179 10.96 29.66 7.86
C LEU A 179 9.68 30.46 7.58
N ARG A 180 9.80 31.74 7.25
CA ARG A 180 8.65 32.57 6.83
C ARG A 180 7.92 32.01 5.60
N ARG A 181 8.65 31.41 4.65
CA ARG A 181 8.08 30.83 3.43
C ARG A 181 7.55 29.41 3.62
N LEU A 182 8.07 28.67 4.59
CA LEU A 182 7.57 27.34 4.98
C LEU A 182 6.34 27.40 5.88
N ASP A 183 6.22 28.39 6.76
CA ASP A 183 5.08 28.56 7.70
C ASP A 183 3.69 28.41 7.02
N PRO A 184 3.41 29.02 5.84
CA PRO A 184 2.12 28.84 5.19
C PRO A 184 1.96 27.51 4.43
N THR A 185 3.02 26.70 4.28
CA THR A 185 3.01 25.50 3.45
C THR A 185 3.02 24.19 4.24
N THR A 186 3.37 24.23 5.53
CA THR A 186 3.51 23.02 6.36
C THR A 186 3.14 23.29 7.82
N ALA A 187 2.57 22.28 8.49
CA ALA A 187 2.34 22.31 9.95
C ALA A 187 3.64 22.15 10.77
N CYS A 188 4.75 21.76 10.12
CA CYS A 188 6.04 21.55 10.78
C CYS A 188 6.86 22.83 10.99
N VAL A 189 6.32 23.96 10.51
CA VAL A 189 6.78 25.30 10.85
C VAL A 189 5.57 26.05 11.39
N THR A 190 5.74 26.72 12.52
CA THR A 190 4.67 27.53 13.13
C THR A 190 5.26 28.81 13.69
N ASN A 191 4.71 29.95 13.31
CA ASN A 191 5.21 31.27 13.72
C ASN A 191 6.70 31.44 13.40
N GLU A 192 7.09 31.07 12.18
CA GLU A 192 8.47 31.08 11.69
C GLU A 192 9.46 30.27 12.57
N GLN A 193 8.98 29.23 13.28
CA GLN A 193 9.81 28.32 14.08
C GLN A 193 9.59 26.86 13.68
N LEU A 194 10.67 26.08 13.69
CA LEU A 194 10.61 24.63 13.43
C LEU A 194 9.96 23.93 14.63
N GLU A 195 9.07 22.98 14.36
CA GLU A 195 8.58 22.06 15.37
C GLU A 195 9.72 21.20 15.95
N PRO A 196 9.59 20.70 17.20
CA PRO A 196 10.61 19.87 17.84
C PRO A 196 11.02 18.67 16.98
N GLY A 197 12.32 18.40 16.91
CA GLY A 197 12.90 17.27 16.17
C GLY A 197 13.21 17.58 14.70
N VAL A 198 12.51 18.54 14.09
CA VAL A 198 12.78 19.00 12.72
C VAL A 198 14.11 19.78 12.68
N ARG A 199 14.99 19.41 11.76
CA ARG A 199 16.36 19.93 11.65
C ARG A 199 16.75 20.11 10.20
N LEU A 200 17.00 21.36 9.83
CA LEU A 200 17.51 21.74 8.52
C LEU A 200 19.04 21.75 8.54
N ASP A 201 19.64 21.28 7.46
CA ASP A 201 21.10 21.32 7.26
C ASP A 201 21.55 22.71 6.77
N LYS A 202 22.84 22.84 6.43
CA LYS A 202 23.43 24.09 5.92
C LYS A 202 22.85 24.54 4.56
N HIS A 203 22.11 23.68 3.87
CA HIS A 203 21.41 23.98 2.62
C HIS A 203 19.91 24.24 2.84
N GLY A 204 19.45 24.26 4.10
CA GLY A 204 18.05 24.45 4.44
C GLY A 204 17.20 23.19 4.25
N LEU A 205 17.81 22.01 4.08
CA LEU A 205 17.11 20.75 3.80
C LEU A 205 17.08 19.83 5.02
N GLN A 206 15.98 19.10 5.19
CA GLN A 206 15.88 17.99 6.14
C GLN A 206 16.25 16.69 5.43
N LEU A 207 17.32 16.02 5.87
CA LEU A 207 17.89 14.87 5.16
C LEU A 207 17.55 13.53 5.83
N THR A 208 17.08 12.58 5.03
CA THR A 208 16.73 11.21 5.46
C THR A 208 17.93 10.28 5.62
N GLN A 209 19.12 10.72 5.19
CA GLN A 209 20.33 9.87 5.10
C GLN A 209 20.11 8.60 4.25
N GLY A 210 19.25 8.70 3.22
CA GLY A 210 18.96 7.60 2.29
C GLY A 210 18.05 6.51 2.87
N ARG A 211 17.32 6.78 3.97
CA ARG A 211 16.44 5.80 4.62
C ARG A 211 15.05 6.37 4.84
N ILE A 212 14.03 5.64 4.40
CA ILE A 212 12.62 5.99 4.64
C ILE A 212 12.32 5.95 6.15
N ALA A 213 12.74 4.87 6.83
CA ALA A 213 12.75 4.83 8.29
C ALA A 213 13.97 5.61 8.81
N SER A 214 13.80 6.91 9.06
CA SER A 214 14.84 7.78 9.60
C SER A 214 14.28 8.74 10.65
N PRO A 215 15.12 9.25 11.57
CA PRO A 215 14.70 10.29 12.52
C PRO A 215 14.15 11.55 11.85
N ALA A 216 14.59 11.84 10.62
CA ALA A 216 14.11 12.99 9.85
C ALA A 216 12.65 12.81 9.40
N VAL A 217 12.29 11.62 8.92
CA VAL A 217 10.89 11.32 8.57
C VAL A 217 10.03 11.25 9.82
N GLU A 218 10.55 10.67 10.90
CA GLU A 218 9.86 10.58 12.18
C GLU A 218 9.48 11.95 12.74
N ALA A 219 10.43 12.90 12.76
CA ALA A 219 10.17 14.25 13.24
C ALA A 219 9.09 14.99 12.42
N VAL A 220 9.05 14.76 11.09
CA VAL A 220 8.01 15.36 10.24
C VAL A 220 6.66 14.67 10.46
N ALA A 221 6.64 13.34 10.62
CA ALA A 221 5.43 12.61 10.93
C ALA A 221 4.80 13.09 12.26
N GLU A 222 5.59 13.45 13.26
CA GLU A 222 5.07 14.00 14.52
C GLU A 222 4.31 15.33 14.34
N CYS A 223 4.85 16.28 13.56
CA CYS A 223 4.18 17.57 13.35
C CYS A 223 3.07 17.51 12.29
N HIS A 224 3.20 16.65 11.28
CA HIS A 224 2.26 16.59 10.16
C HIS A 224 1.16 15.53 10.35
N PHE A 225 1.52 14.31 10.74
CA PHE A 225 0.53 13.23 10.90
C PHE A 225 -0.13 13.25 12.27
N ASP A 226 0.68 13.34 13.34
CA ASP A 226 0.18 13.18 14.72
C ASP A 226 -0.48 14.46 15.24
N LYS A 227 0.09 15.63 14.90
CA LYS A 227 -0.38 16.96 15.33
C LYS A 227 -1.02 17.79 14.22
N GLY A 228 -0.96 17.33 12.98
CA GLY A 228 -1.40 18.11 11.82
C GLY A 228 -2.84 18.58 11.90
N GLY A 229 -3.15 19.58 11.09
CA GLY A 229 -4.48 20.19 11.05
C GLY A 229 -5.59 19.17 10.77
N ASN A 230 -6.76 19.45 11.35
CA ASN A 230 -8.01 18.75 11.09
C ASN A 230 -8.60 19.23 9.77
N THR A 231 -8.02 18.86 8.63
CA THR A 231 -8.47 19.32 7.30
C THR A 231 -9.00 18.19 6.43
N LEU A 232 -8.85 16.93 6.85
CA LEU A 232 -9.18 15.77 6.02
C LEU A 232 -10.60 15.28 6.23
N GLY A 233 -10.98 14.34 5.36
CA GLY A 233 -12.24 13.60 5.44
C GLY A 233 -13.45 14.39 4.96
N HIS A 234 -14.62 13.74 4.99
CA HIS A 234 -15.85 14.28 4.40
C HIS A 234 -16.23 15.67 4.95
N LYS A 235 -16.02 15.89 6.24
CA LYS A 235 -16.32 17.18 6.90
C LYS A 235 -15.16 18.18 6.88
N GLY A 236 -13.98 17.79 6.39
CA GLY A 236 -12.78 18.62 6.43
C GLY A 236 -12.31 18.95 7.84
N THR A 237 -12.55 18.04 8.79
CA THR A 237 -12.27 18.20 10.23
C THR A 237 -11.52 17.03 10.83
N SER A 238 -11.08 16.08 10.00
CA SER A 238 -10.46 14.86 10.49
C SER A 238 -8.95 14.96 10.47
N ALA A 239 -8.32 14.45 11.53
CA ALA A 239 -6.89 14.20 11.56
C ALA A 239 -6.54 12.99 10.68
N TYR A 240 -5.28 12.92 10.26
CA TYR A 240 -4.73 11.80 9.48
C TYR A 240 -4.98 10.43 10.11
N GLN A 241 -4.83 10.31 11.43
CA GLN A 241 -5.08 9.06 12.14
C GLN A 241 -6.53 8.56 11.98
N ALA A 242 -7.52 9.45 12.11
CA ALA A 242 -8.92 9.11 11.92
C ALA A 242 -9.21 8.76 10.44
N TYR A 243 -8.61 9.52 9.52
CA TYR A 243 -8.70 9.30 8.08
C TYR A 243 -8.21 7.89 7.66
N TYR A 244 -7.02 7.51 8.10
CA TYR A 244 -6.44 6.20 7.80
C TYR A 244 -7.11 5.06 8.55
N THR A 245 -7.63 5.30 9.77
CA THR A 245 -8.41 4.25 10.46
C THR A 245 -9.75 4.00 9.78
N ALA A 246 -10.42 5.05 9.29
CA ALA A 246 -11.66 4.90 8.53
C ALA A 246 -11.46 4.00 7.30
N TYR A 247 -10.32 4.14 6.60
CA TYR A 247 -9.97 3.23 5.51
C TYR A 247 -9.83 1.78 6.00
N ALA A 248 -9.13 1.55 7.11
CA ALA A 248 -8.92 0.20 7.62
C ALA A 248 -10.22 -0.52 8.04
N ILE A 249 -11.18 0.22 8.60
CA ILE A 249 -12.50 -0.31 8.94
C ILE A 249 -13.33 -0.57 7.66
N GLY A 250 -13.30 0.36 6.69
CA GLY A 250 -14.00 0.19 5.41
C GLY A 250 -13.50 -1.03 4.62
N ALA A 251 -12.18 -1.20 4.51
CA ALA A 251 -11.58 -2.39 3.90
C ALA A 251 -12.01 -3.68 4.61
N GLY A 252 -12.09 -3.65 5.95
CA GLY A 252 -12.62 -4.77 6.73
C GLY A 252 -14.08 -5.08 6.42
N ALA A 253 -14.91 -4.05 6.29
CA ALA A 253 -16.32 -4.21 5.93
C ALA A 253 -16.51 -4.88 4.57
N ASP A 254 -15.74 -4.44 3.57
CA ASP A 254 -15.78 -5.01 2.22
C ASP A 254 -15.36 -6.49 2.22
N ILE A 255 -14.22 -6.81 2.84
CA ILE A 255 -13.70 -8.19 2.91
C ILE A 255 -14.66 -9.11 3.67
N TRP A 256 -15.21 -8.62 4.80
CA TRP A 256 -16.18 -9.36 5.58
C TRP A 256 -17.42 -9.68 4.75
N LYS A 257 -17.94 -8.70 4.01
CA LYS A 257 -19.11 -8.86 3.14
C LYS A 257 -18.84 -9.85 2.00
N ASP A 258 -17.70 -9.75 1.34
CA ASP A 258 -17.32 -10.67 0.26
C ASP A 258 -17.24 -12.12 0.77
N ARG A 259 -16.67 -12.33 1.96
CA ARG A 259 -16.61 -13.64 2.61
C ARG A 259 -17.99 -14.15 2.99
N ALA A 260 -18.81 -13.31 3.65
CA ALA A 260 -20.16 -13.68 4.06
C ALA A 260 -21.05 -14.09 2.89
N ASN A 261 -20.81 -13.57 1.68
CA ASN A 261 -21.57 -13.91 0.49
C ASN A 261 -21.22 -15.30 -0.10
N VAL A 262 -20.06 -15.85 0.23
CA VAL A 262 -19.55 -17.10 -0.38
C VAL A 262 -19.46 -18.28 0.59
N THR A 263 -19.86 -18.11 1.84
CA THR A 263 -19.84 -19.16 2.86
C THR A 263 -21.20 -19.30 3.56
N ALA A 264 -21.55 -20.54 3.90
CA ALA A 264 -22.69 -20.83 4.79
C ALA A 264 -22.27 -20.87 6.26
N GLN A 265 -20.97 -20.81 6.56
CA GLN A 265 -20.46 -20.79 7.94
C GLN A 265 -20.77 -19.43 8.60
N PRO A 266 -21.12 -19.42 9.90
CA PRO A 266 -21.21 -18.16 10.65
C PRO A 266 -19.88 -17.41 10.61
N MET A 267 -19.91 -16.16 10.15
CA MET A 267 -18.72 -15.31 10.08
C MET A 267 -18.46 -14.62 11.42
N PRO A 268 -17.21 -14.64 11.95
CA PRO A 268 -16.83 -13.81 13.10
C PRO A 268 -17.05 -12.33 12.81
N LYS A 269 -17.29 -11.55 13.87
CA LYS A 269 -17.21 -10.08 13.76
C LYS A 269 -15.75 -9.64 13.74
N LEU A 270 -15.45 -8.56 13.02
CA LEU A 270 -14.15 -7.91 13.13
C LEU A 270 -14.03 -7.19 14.47
N GLY A 271 -12.90 -7.37 15.14
CA GLY A 271 -12.52 -6.73 16.39
C GLY A 271 -11.50 -5.62 16.14
N TYR A 272 -11.82 -4.39 16.54
CA TYR A 272 -10.91 -3.25 16.49
C TYR A 272 -10.79 -2.61 17.86
N ASN A 273 -9.59 -2.49 18.40
CA ASN A 273 -9.34 -1.72 19.63
C ASN A 273 -9.24 -0.25 19.24
N LEU A 274 -10.39 0.44 19.25
CA LEU A 274 -10.49 1.84 18.82
C LEU A 274 -9.63 2.78 19.65
N GLN A 275 -9.46 2.50 20.95
CA GLN A 275 -8.57 3.27 21.82
C GLN A 275 -7.10 3.13 21.40
N GLU A 276 -6.66 1.92 21.08
CA GLU A 276 -5.29 1.67 20.63
C GLU A 276 -5.03 2.21 19.22
N LEU A 277 -6.06 2.27 18.39
CA LEU A 277 -6.05 2.96 17.10
C LEU A 277 -6.22 4.48 17.25
N GLY A 278 -6.43 5.00 18.46
CA GLY A 278 -6.54 6.41 18.81
C GLY A 278 -7.66 7.17 18.10
N VAL A 279 -8.77 6.49 17.81
CA VAL A 279 -9.91 7.03 17.07
C VAL A 279 -11.23 6.57 17.73
N SER A 280 -12.25 7.41 17.71
CA SER A 280 -13.62 7.02 18.06
C SER A 280 -14.43 6.63 16.82
N ALA A 281 -15.52 5.88 17.01
CA ALA A 281 -16.43 5.52 15.92
C ALA A 281 -16.94 6.78 15.15
N GLN A 282 -17.32 7.84 15.88
CA GLN A 282 -17.78 9.09 15.26
C GLN A 282 -16.68 9.76 14.42
N GLN A 283 -15.43 9.75 14.89
CA GLN A 283 -14.31 10.28 14.13
C GLN A 283 -14.05 9.49 12.84
N ALA A 284 -14.25 8.17 12.86
CA ALA A 284 -14.15 7.34 11.64
C ALA A 284 -15.27 7.65 10.63
N GLU A 285 -16.51 7.89 11.11
CA GLU A 285 -17.61 8.33 10.26
C GLU A 285 -17.35 9.72 9.64
N ASP A 286 -16.92 10.67 10.47
CA ASP A 286 -16.64 12.06 10.07
C ASP A 286 -15.44 12.12 9.10
N ALA A 287 -14.48 11.22 9.29
CA ALA A 287 -13.38 11.01 8.37
C ALA A 287 -13.82 10.50 7.00
N GLY A 288 -15.03 9.92 6.86
CA GLY A 288 -15.53 9.45 5.58
C GLY A 288 -15.28 7.98 5.33
N ILE A 289 -15.54 7.11 6.32
CA ILE A 289 -15.55 5.66 6.08
C ILE A 289 -16.37 5.29 4.82
N ASP A 290 -15.81 4.42 3.98
CA ASP A 290 -16.47 3.88 2.80
C ASP A 290 -17.00 2.48 3.10
N LEU A 291 -18.29 2.28 2.87
CA LEU A 291 -19.07 1.09 3.11
C LEU A 291 -19.89 0.70 1.86
N GLY A 292 -19.50 1.23 0.68
CA GLY A 292 -20.15 0.97 -0.59
C GLY A 292 -21.42 1.79 -0.84
N GLY A 293 -21.63 2.89 -0.10
CA GLY A 293 -22.66 3.88 -0.40
C GLY A 293 -23.16 4.69 0.82
N VAL A 294 -23.60 5.91 0.56
CA VAL A 294 -24.16 6.81 1.59
C VAL A 294 -25.28 6.12 2.38
N GLY A 295 -25.20 6.19 3.71
CA GLY A 295 -26.18 5.61 4.63
C GLY A 295 -26.00 4.11 4.89
N LYS A 296 -25.07 3.42 4.20
CA LYS A 296 -24.69 2.05 4.55
C LYS A 296 -24.07 2.02 5.94
N THR A 297 -24.33 0.93 6.66
CA THR A 297 -23.80 0.70 8.00
C THR A 297 -22.97 -0.58 8.04
N PHE A 298 -22.02 -0.61 8.96
CA PHE A 298 -21.23 -1.79 9.25
C PHE A 298 -21.05 -1.95 10.76
N GLY A 299 -21.36 -3.16 11.25
CA GLY A 299 -21.24 -3.52 12.65
C GLY A 299 -19.96 -4.29 12.93
N PHE A 300 -19.18 -3.85 13.92
CA PHE A 300 -17.97 -4.51 14.38
C PHE A 300 -17.88 -4.50 15.91
N ALA A 301 -16.89 -5.20 16.46
CA ALA A 301 -16.61 -5.23 17.89
C ALA A 301 -15.50 -4.24 18.24
N ASP A 302 -15.76 -3.28 19.11
CA ASP A 302 -14.71 -2.52 19.79
C ASP A 302 -14.15 -3.33 20.95
N THR A 303 -12.86 -3.67 20.89
CA THR A 303 -12.14 -4.50 21.87
C THR A 303 -11.38 -3.68 22.92
N SER A 304 -11.58 -2.36 22.93
CA SER A 304 -10.95 -1.44 23.89
C SER A 304 -11.21 -1.85 25.35
N GLN A 305 -10.24 -1.57 26.23
CA GLN A 305 -10.34 -1.84 27.67
C GLN A 305 -10.58 -3.33 28.03
N GLY A 306 -10.25 -4.25 27.12
CA GLY A 306 -10.48 -5.69 27.33
C GLY A 306 -11.96 -6.08 27.33
N GLN A 307 -12.84 -5.22 26.82
CA GLN A 307 -14.27 -5.49 26.68
C GLN A 307 -14.64 -5.61 25.20
N VAL A 308 -15.60 -6.49 24.89
CA VAL A 308 -16.18 -6.59 23.54
C VAL A 308 -17.46 -5.76 23.50
N ARG A 309 -17.41 -4.58 22.88
CA ARG A 309 -18.57 -3.69 22.71
C ARG A 309 -19.01 -3.70 21.26
N GLN A 310 -20.29 -3.92 21.01
CA GLN A 310 -20.83 -3.85 19.66
C GLN A 310 -20.93 -2.38 19.23
N VAL A 311 -20.31 -2.06 18.10
CA VAL A 311 -20.29 -0.71 17.52
C VAL A 311 -20.83 -0.82 16.10
N GLU A 312 -21.61 0.18 15.68
CA GLU A 312 -22.03 0.35 14.29
C GLU A 312 -21.55 1.72 13.83
N VAL A 313 -21.03 1.76 12.60
CA VAL A 313 -20.64 3.00 11.91
C VAL A 313 -21.43 3.16 10.63
N ARG A 314 -21.62 4.41 10.19
CA ARG A 314 -22.35 4.78 8.98
C ARG A 314 -21.52 5.64 8.04
N GLN A 315 -21.65 5.38 6.75
CA GLN A 315 -21.09 6.24 5.71
C GLN A 315 -21.94 7.51 5.56
N LEU A 316 -21.36 8.67 5.88
CA LEU A 316 -22.06 9.97 5.87
C LEU A 316 -22.05 10.68 4.51
N GLY A 317 -21.05 10.42 3.68
CA GLY A 317 -20.85 11.06 2.37
C GLY A 317 -20.42 10.07 1.29
N ALA A 318 -19.83 10.54 0.20
CA ALA A 318 -19.34 9.69 -0.89
C ALA A 318 -18.25 8.67 -0.48
N GLY A 319 -17.90 8.61 0.81
CA GLY A 319 -16.76 7.87 1.34
C GLY A 319 -15.48 8.70 1.20
N ASN A 320 -14.36 8.13 1.63
CA ASN A 320 -13.04 8.71 1.40
C ASN A 320 -12.80 8.73 -0.11
N SER A 321 -13.15 9.85 -0.73
CA SER A 321 -12.96 10.14 -2.16
C SER A 321 -11.47 10.14 -2.53
N ASN A 322 -10.60 10.24 -1.52
CA ASN A 322 -9.15 10.06 -1.58
C ASN A 322 -8.78 8.62 -1.18
N ARG A 323 -9.47 7.63 -1.77
CA ARG A 323 -8.84 6.34 -1.95
C ARG A 323 -7.55 6.65 -2.72
N PRO A 324 -6.35 6.32 -2.24
CA PRO A 324 -5.39 5.80 -3.20
C PRO A 324 -6.05 4.54 -3.74
N GLU A 325 -6.74 4.70 -4.88
CA GLU A 325 -7.67 3.71 -5.42
C GLU A 325 -7.00 2.34 -5.41
N LEU A 326 -7.54 1.42 -4.61
CA LEU A 326 -7.58 0.04 -5.05
C LEU A 326 -8.52 0.08 -6.25
N MET A 327 -7.93 -0.03 -7.44
CA MET A 327 -8.60 -0.12 -8.73
C MET A 327 -10.06 -0.54 -8.57
N SER A 328 -10.98 0.41 -8.66
CA SER A 328 -12.41 0.12 -8.63
C SER A 328 -12.95 0.41 -10.02
N GLY A 329 -13.02 -0.66 -10.81
CA GLY A 329 -13.54 -0.63 -12.17
C GLY A 329 -13.26 -1.95 -12.87
N ASN A 330 -14.11 -2.94 -12.61
CA ASN A 330 -14.43 -4.12 -13.44
C ASN A 330 -13.33 -4.98 -14.09
N ASP A 331 -12.04 -4.73 -13.90
CA ASP A 331 -10.94 -5.56 -14.43
C ASP A 331 -9.94 -6.03 -13.36
N VAL A 332 -10.25 -5.83 -12.09
CA VAL A 332 -9.58 -6.52 -10.99
C VAL A 332 -10.51 -7.61 -10.48
N GLN A 333 -10.43 -8.80 -11.09
CA GLN A 333 -10.44 -9.99 -10.24
C GLN A 333 -9.43 -9.68 -9.13
N PRO A 334 -9.79 -9.74 -7.83
CA PRO A 334 -8.88 -9.38 -6.73
C PRO A 334 -7.54 -9.95 -7.12
N GLN A 335 -6.55 -9.08 -7.40
CA GLN A 335 -5.26 -9.55 -7.88
C GLN A 335 -4.80 -10.50 -6.79
N ARG A 336 -4.93 -11.80 -7.07
CA ARG A 336 -4.67 -12.85 -6.10
C ARG A 336 -3.26 -12.58 -5.67
N ILE A 337 -3.05 -12.34 -4.38
CA ILE A 337 -1.69 -12.16 -3.87
C ILE A 337 -0.95 -13.43 -4.27
N LEU A 338 0.08 -13.28 -5.09
CA LEU A 338 0.86 -14.37 -5.64
C LEU A 338 2.08 -14.61 -4.76
N ALA A 339 2.70 -15.78 -4.86
CA ALA A 339 3.80 -16.16 -3.98
C ALA A 339 5.06 -15.27 -4.09
N ASP A 340 5.20 -14.47 -5.15
CA ASP A 340 6.27 -13.47 -5.27
C ASP A 340 6.03 -12.20 -4.44
N ASN A 341 4.84 -12.07 -3.83
CA ASN A 341 4.50 -10.99 -2.92
C ASN A 341 4.82 -11.37 -1.45
N PRO A 342 5.54 -10.53 -0.69
CA PRO A 342 5.84 -10.76 0.72
C PRO A 342 4.64 -11.01 1.65
N ALA A 343 3.44 -10.60 1.24
CA ALA A 343 2.20 -10.86 1.98
C ALA A 343 1.65 -12.28 1.79
N HIS A 344 2.18 -13.07 0.85
CA HIS A 344 1.72 -14.42 0.58
C HIS A 344 2.22 -15.42 1.63
N ALA A 345 1.37 -16.36 2.08
CA ALA A 345 1.77 -17.38 3.07
C ALA A 345 3.00 -18.19 2.61
N ASP A 346 3.06 -18.53 1.32
CA ASP A 346 4.17 -19.27 0.73
C ASP A 346 5.30 -18.39 0.19
N HIS A 347 5.33 -17.10 0.55
CA HIS A 347 6.38 -16.21 0.06
C HIS A 347 7.79 -16.71 0.42
N GLN A 348 7.96 -17.25 1.62
CA GLN A 348 9.24 -17.83 2.05
C GLN A 348 9.67 -19.01 1.15
N THR A 349 8.72 -19.82 0.70
CA THR A 349 8.97 -20.92 -0.24
C THR A 349 9.41 -20.38 -1.59
N TYR A 350 8.68 -19.40 -2.13
CA TYR A 350 9.02 -18.76 -3.40
C TYR A 350 10.37 -18.04 -3.35
N VAL A 351 10.64 -17.26 -2.30
CA VAL A 351 11.92 -16.54 -2.11
C VAL A 351 13.09 -17.52 -2.03
N ARG A 352 12.95 -18.64 -1.34
CA ARG A 352 14.01 -19.66 -1.30
C ARG A 352 14.35 -20.21 -2.69
N ILE A 353 13.34 -20.45 -3.52
CA ILE A 353 13.54 -20.83 -4.92
C ILE A 353 14.23 -19.71 -5.68
N HIS A 354 13.70 -18.50 -5.57
CA HIS A 354 14.16 -17.34 -6.29
C HIS A 354 15.61 -16.94 -5.96
N ASP A 355 15.97 -16.93 -4.68
CA ASP A 355 17.33 -16.59 -4.23
C ASP A 355 18.35 -17.61 -4.72
N TRP A 356 17.98 -18.90 -4.75
CA TRP A 356 18.86 -19.93 -5.31
C TRP A 356 19.01 -19.75 -6.82
N VAL A 357 17.90 -19.61 -7.56
CA VAL A 357 17.91 -19.43 -9.03
C VAL A 357 18.73 -18.21 -9.42
N LYS A 358 18.48 -17.07 -8.77
CA LYS A 358 19.26 -15.83 -8.96
C LYS A 358 20.73 -16.03 -8.60
N GLY A 359 21.00 -16.72 -7.50
CA GLY A 359 22.36 -17.00 -7.02
C GLY A 359 23.20 -17.86 -7.97
N THR A 360 22.57 -18.57 -8.92
CA THR A 360 23.31 -19.32 -9.95
C THR A 360 23.97 -18.42 -11.00
N GLY A 361 23.44 -17.20 -11.23
CA GLY A 361 23.91 -16.29 -12.27
C GLY A 361 23.64 -16.74 -13.71
N ASN A 362 22.85 -17.80 -13.91
CA ASN A 362 22.58 -18.36 -15.23
C ASN A 362 21.49 -17.60 -16.03
N TRP A 363 20.75 -16.72 -15.37
CA TRP A 363 19.59 -16.00 -15.90
C TRP A 363 19.60 -14.53 -15.47
N ASN A 364 18.98 -13.65 -16.27
CA ASN A 364 18.74 -12.26 -15.87
C ASN A 364 17.61 -12.16 -14.81
N ASP A 365 17.32 -10.96 -14.31
CA ASP A 365 16.33 -10.77 -13.23
C ASP A 365 14.90 -11.21 -13.63
N GLU A 366 14.50 -11.03 -14.87
CA GLU A 366 13.17 -11.44 -15.37
C GLU A 366 13.12 -12.96 -15.57
N GLU A 367 14.12 -13.51 -16.24
CA GLU A 367 14.24 -14.96 -16.45
C GLU A 367 14.32 -15.73 -15.13
N SER A 368 15.03 -15.17 -14.13
CA SER A 368 15.09 -15.74 -12.78
C SER A 368 13.72 -15.80 -12.13
N ARG A 369 12.87 -14.76 -12.31
CA ARG A 369 11.48 -14.79 -11.81
C ARG A 369 10.65 -15.84 -12.52
N ASN A 370 10.78 -15.93 -13.84
CA ASN A 370 10.04 -16.88 -14.69
C ASN A 370 10.34 -18.35 -14.32
N VAL A 371 11.62 -18.68 -14.17
CA VAL A 371 12.07 -20.01 -13.72
C VAL A 371 11.57 -20.33 -12.31
N SER A 372 11.67 -19.36 -11.40
CA SER A 372 11.26 -19.53 -9.99
C SER A 372 9.77 -19.75 -9.83
N ALA A 373 8.95 -18.96 -10.52
CA ALA A 373 7.51 -19.08 -10.55
C ALA A 373 7.05 -20.43 -11.13
N SER A 374 7.70 -20.89 -12.20
CA SER A 374 7.39 -22.18 -12.83
C SER A 374 7.73 -23.36 -11.93
N LEU A 375 8.86 -23.31 -11.22
CA LEU A 375 9.21 -24.34 -10.24
C LEU A 375 8.28 -24.31 -9.01
N TYR A 376 7.89 -23.13 -8.53
CA TYR A 376 6.89 -23.00 -7.47
C TYR A 376 5.54 -23.60 -7.88
N LYS A 377 5.10 -23.38 -9.13
CA LYS A 377 3.90 -24.03 -9.67
C LYS A 377 4.01 -25.55 -9.65
N GLN A 378 5.13 -26.11 -10.16
CA GLN A 378 5.36 -27.56 -10.15
C GLN A 378 5.37 -28.13 -8.73
N GLN A 379 5.92 -27.38 -7.76
CA GLN A 379 5.84 -27.75 -6.35
C GLN A 379 4.39 -27.77 -5.84
N ALA A 380 3.55 -26.83 -6.25
CA ALA A 380 2.15 -26.78 -5.85
C ALA A 380 1.31 -27.91 -6.46
N GLU A 381 1.67 -28.44 -7.63
CA GLU A 381 0.99 -29.57 -8.29
C GLU A 381 1.13 -30.88 -7.52
N ASP A 382 2.23 -31.08 -6.78
CA ASP A 382 2.47 -32.30 -6.02
C ASP A 382 2.06 -32.14 -4.55
N SER A 383 0.95 -32.79 -4.16
CA SER A 383 0.44 -32.78 -2.78
C SER A 383 1.40 -33.37 -1.74
N LEU A 384 2.41 -34.15 -2.16
CA LEU A 384 3.43 -34.71 -1.27
C LEU A 384 4.54 -33.69 -0.97
N LEU A 385 4.68 -32.63 -1.78
CA LEU A 385 5.64 -31.55 -1.59
C LEU A 385 5.06 -30.43 -0.71
N GLN A 386 5.05 -30.63 0.60
CA GLN A 386 4.45 -29.66 1.53
C GLN A 386 5.28 -28.38 1.74
N ARG A 387 6.60 -28.45 1.50
CA ARG A 387 7.52 -27.29 1.59
C ARG A 387 8.79 -27.55 0.79
N VAL A 388 9.56 -26.50 0.55
CA VAL A 388 10.89 -26.60 -0.08
C VAL A 388 11.99 -26.47 0.98
N ASP A 389 12.66 -27.59 1.27
CA ASP A 389 13.79 -27.59 2.20
C ASP A 389 15.08 -27.18 1.49
N ARG A 390 15.27 -27.63 0.25
CA ARG A 390 16.48 -27.38 -0.56
C ARG A 390 16.12 -27.13 -2.02
N VAL A 391 16.92 -26.33 -2.70
CA VAL A 391 16.85 -26.11 -4.16
C VAL A 391 18.21 -26.47 -4.73
N THR A 392 18.23 -27.19 -5.84
CA THR A 392 19.45 -27.61 -6.52
C THR A 392 19.20 -27.68 -8.02
N GLY A 393 20.24 -27.84 -8.82
CA GLY A 393 20.11 -27.91 -10.25
C GLY A 393 21.43 -28.16 -10.94
N GLY A 394 21.37 -28.42 -12.24
CA GLY A 394 22.54 -28.72 -13.05
C GLY A 394 22.18 -28.96 -14.51
N LEU A 395 23.21 -28.98 -15.36
CA LEU A 395 23.04 -29.31 -16.77
C LEU A 395 22.78 -30.80 -16.94
N GLY A 396 21.65 -31.16 -17.55
CA GLY A 396 21.36 -32.51 -18.00
C GLY A 396 22.21 -32.92 -19.21
N SER A 397 22.32 -34.22 -19.47
CA SER A 397 23.06 -34.79 -20.61
C SER A 397 22.51 -34.38 -21.99
N ASN A 398 21.28 -33.85 -22.04
CA ASN A 398 20.61 -33.29 -23.21
C ASN A 398 20.71 -31.74 -23.28
N GLY A 399 21.49 -31.11 -22.39
CA GLY A 399 21.61 -29.65 -22.30
C GLY A 399 20.47 -28.94 -21.57
N ALA A 400 19.53 -29.68 -20.96
CA ALA A 400 18.48 -29.11 -20.10
C ALA A 400 19.09 -28.44 -18.86
N GLN A 401 18.61 -27.26 -18.48
CA GLN A 401 19.05 -26.58 -17.27
C GLN A 401 18.10 -26.95 -16.13
N ASN A 402 18.28 -28.12 -15.54
CA ASN A 402 17.33 -28.63 -14.56
C ASN A 402 17.42 -27.82 -13.26
N VAL A 403 16.28 -27.30 -12.81
CA VAL A 403 16.11 -26.71 -11.47
C VAL A 403 15.15 -27.59 -10.70
N VAL A 404 15.54 -28.00 -9.49
CA VAL A 404 14.87 -29.01 -8.68
C VAL A 404 14.61 -28.46 -7.28
N ALA A 405 13.36 -28.45 -6.86
CA ALA A 405 12.95 -28.21 -5.49
C ALA A 405 12.82 -29.54 -4.74
N ILE A 406 13.41 -29.65 -3.55
CA ILE A 406 13.45 -30.88 -2.76
C ILE A 406 12.74 -30.64 -1.41
N TYR A 407 11.82 -31.54 -1.09
CA TYR A 407 11.23 -31.71 0.23
C TYR A 407 11.83 -32.95 0.90
N ALA A 408 12.37 -32.75 2.10
CA ALA A 408 13.11 -33.75 2.88
C ALA A 408 12.56 -33.82 4.31
N PRO A 409 11.37 -34.43 4.53
CA PRO A 409 10.72 -34.44 5.83
C PRO A 409 11.54 -35.08 6.95
N PHE A 410 12.48 -35.98 6.62
CA PHE A 410 13.32 -36.69 7.58
C PHE A 410 14.81 -36.28 7.51
N GLY A 411 15.09 -35.05 7.06
CA GLY A 411 16.45 -34.54 6.91
C GLY A 411 17.21 -35.31 5.82
N ASP A 412 18.44 -35.72 6.08
CA ASP A 412 19.25 -36.47 5.09
C ASP A 412 18.82 -37.94 4.92
N LYS A 413 17.82 -38.40 5.67
CA LYS A 413 17.24 -39.73 5.52
C LYS A 413 16.02 -39.62 4.60
N GLY A 414 15.96 -40.49 3.58
CA GLY A 414 14.81 -40.54 2.68
C GLY A 414 13.52 -41.00 3.39
N PRO A 415 12.35 -40.90 2.74
CA PRO A 415 12.15 -40.51 1.34
C PRO A 415 12.34 -39.00 1.07
N PHE A 416 12.80 -38.68 -0.15
CA PHE A 416 12.86 -37.33 -0.69
C PHE A 416 11.80 -37.17 -1.77
N PHE A 417 11.11 -36.04 -1.76
CA PHE A 417 10.16 -35.66 -2.80
C PHE A 417 10.74 -34.49 -3.58
N HIS A 418 10.46 -34.43 -4.89
CA HIS A 418 11.05 -33.39 -5.73
C HIS A 418 10.11 -32.93 -6.85
N ALA A 419 10.12 -31.63 -7.10
CA ALA A 419 9.58 -31.01 -8.31
C ALA A 419 10.74 -30.49 -9.15
N HIS A 420 10.60 -30.48 -10.48
CA HIS A 420 11.64 -29.98 -11.37
C HIS A 420 11.08 -29.24 -12.58
N VAL A 421 11.90 -28.37 -13.15
CA VAL A 421 11.63 -27.67 -14.42
C VAL A 421 12.90 -27.63 -15.29
N ASP A 422 12.77 -27.60 -16.62
CA ASP A 422 13.85 -27.15 -17.51
C ASP A 422 13.88 -25.62 -17.50
N GLY A 423 14.95 -25.04 -16.94
CA GLY A 423 15.15 -23.61 -16.83
C GLY A 423 15.18 -22.86 -18.16
N ARG A 424 15.47 -23.52 -19.29
CA ARG A 424 15.38 -22.89 -20.62
C ARG A 424 13.95 -22.70 -21.08
N GLU A 425 13.09 -23.65 -20.78
CA GLU A 425 11.66 -23.56 -21.12
C GLU A 425 10.95 -22.66 -20.12
N ALA A 426 11.27 -22.81 -18.84
CA ALA A 426 10.68 -22.05 -17.75
C ALA A 426 11.03 -20.55 -17.81
N SER A 427 12.22 -20.17 -18.30
CA SER A 427 12.59 -18.76 -18.44
C SER A 427 11.75 -18.01 -19.49
N GLN A 428 11.13 -18.73 -20.43
CA GLN A 428 10.25 -18.17 -21.46
C GLN A 428 8.78 -18.05 -21.00
N GLN A 429 8.43 -18.60 -19.83
CA GLN A 429 7.06 -18.53 -19.30
C GLN A 429 6.91 -17.32 -18.37
N PRO A 430 5.95 -16.41 -18.60
CA PRO A 430 5.74 -15.27 -17.72
C PRO A 430 5.44 -15.70 -16.27
N ALA A 431 6.23 -15.20 -15.31
CA ALA A 431 6.12 -15.55 -13.90
C ALA A 431 4.69 -15.41 -13.35
N GLN A 432 4.00 -14.33 -13.73
CA GLN A 432 2.64 -14.05 -13.29
C GLN A 432 1.66 -15.16 -13.67
N GLN A 433 1.80 -15.76 -14.85
CA GLN A 433 0.94 -16.86 -15.31
C GLN A 433 1.17 -18.13 -14.47
N SER A 434 2.44 -18.50 -14.23
CA SER A 434 2.78 -19.67 -13.43
C SER A 434 2.32 -19.54 -11.98
N LEU A 435 2.48 -18.34 -11.40
CA LEU A 435 2.02 -18.04 -10.05
C LEU A 435 0.48 -18.08 -9.94
N GLN A 436 -0.24 -17.53 -10.91
CA GLN A 436 -1.72 -17.60 -10.93
C GLN A 436 -2.20 -19.05 -11.02
N GLN A 437 -1.56 -19.88 -11.85
CA GLN A 437 -1.87 -21.31 -11.95
C GLN A 437 -1.64 -22.04 -10.63
N ALA A 438 -0.53 -21.73 -9.95
CA ALA A 438 -0.23 -22.31 -8.63
C ALA A 438 -1.33 -22.00 -7.60
N GLU A 439 -1.89 -20.78 -7.61
CA GLU A 439 -3.00 -20.41 -6.72
C GLU A 439 -4.29 -21.18 -7.03
N VAL A 440 -4.58 -21.44 -8.31
CA VAL A 440 -5.73 -22.26 -8.70
C VAL A 440 -5.56 -23.69 -8.18
N ILE A 441 -4.38 -24.28 -8.38
CA ILE A 441 -4.06 -25.65 -7.93
C ILE A 441 -4.24 -25.79 -6.41
N LYS A 442 -3.72 -24.84 -5.63
CA LYS A 442 -3.85 -24.86 -4.17
C LYS A 442 -5.30 -24.74 -3.70
N GLN A 443 -6.08 -23.88 -4.34
CA GLN A 443 -7.51 -23.76 -4.04
C GLN A 443 -8.29 -25.03 -4.36
N ASP A 444 -7.94 -25.72 -5.44
CA ASP A 444 -8.58 -26.99 -5.82
C ASP A 444 -8.22 -28.11 -4.84
N GLN A 445 -6.96 -28.21 -4.41
CA GLN A 445 -6.53 -29.16 -3.39
C GLN A 445 -7.23 -28.93 -2.04
N MET A 446 -7.35 -27.68 -1.59
CA MET A 446 -8.09 -27.37 -0.35
C MET A 446 -9.57 -27.76 -0.45
N ARG A 447 -10.21 -27.51 -1.60
CA ARG A 447 -11.61 -27.92 -1.84
C ARG A 447 -11.77 -29.44 -1.82
N GLN A 448 -10.84 -30.18 -2.43
CA GLN A 448 -10.86 -31.65 -2.40
C GLN A 448 -10.69 -32.18 -0.98
N GLN A 449 -9.74 -31.66 -0.21
CA GLN A 449 -9.53 -32.06 1.20
C GLN A 449 -10.76 -31.78 2.08
N GLN A 450 -11.44 -30.65 1.89
CA GLN A 450 -12.67 -30.33 2.62
C GLN A 450 -13.82 -31.29 2.26
N MET A 451 -13.96 -31.65 0.98
CA MET A 451 -14.95 -32.64 0.55
C MET A 451 -14.66 -34.03 1.13
N GLU A 452 -13.41 -34.46 1.15
CA GLU A 452 -13.00 -35.75 1.74
C GLU A 452 -13.22 -35.80 3.24
N GLN A 453 -12.90 -34.73 3.99
CA GLN A 453 -13.19 -34.65 5.42
C GLN A 453 -14.69 -34.70 5.70
N THR A 454 -15.49 -34.01 4.90
CA THR A 454 -16.96 -34.02 5.04
C THR A 454 -17.53 -35.42 4.78
N GLN A 455 -17.03 -36.11 3.75
CA GLN A 455 -17.45 -37.49 3.45
C GLN A 455 -17.02 -38.48 4.54
N GLN A 456 -15.81 -38.35 5.12
CA GLN A 456 -15.37 -39.19 6.22
C GLN A 456 -16.18 -38.98 7.51
N GLN A 457 -16.56 -37.74 7.83
CA GLN A 457 -17.44 -37.45 8.96
C GLN A 457 -18.85 -38.03 8.76
N THR A 458 -19.39 -37.95 7.54
CA THR A 458 -20.70 -38.50 7.20
C THR A 458 -20.69 -40.04 7.27
N ALA A 459 -19.62 -40.68 6.77
CA ALA A 459 -19.44 -42.13 6.83
C ALA A 459 -19.28 -42.68 8.27
N GLN A 460 -18.65 -41.91 9.17
CA GLN A 460 -18.54 -42.28 10.59
C GLN A 460 -19.88 -42.15 11.35
N GLN A 461 -20.77 -41.24 10.94
CA GLN A 461 -22.11 -41.12 11.51
C GLN A 461 -23.05 -42.25 11.07
N GLU A 462 -22.89 -42.79 9.86
CA GLU A 462 -23.73 -43.90 9.35
C GLU A 462 -23.33 -45.29 9.90
N GLN A 463 -22.16 -45.45 10.53
CA GLN A 463 -21.69 -46.69 11.16
C GLN A 463 -21.91 -46.76 12.68
N GLY A 464 -22.71 -45.87 13.26
CA GLY A 464 -23.14 -45.95 14.67
C GLY A 464 -23.94 -47.24 14.98
N PRO A 465 -23.88 -47.78 16.21
CA PRO A 465 -24.25 -49.16 16.50
C PRO A 465 -25.74 -49.45 16.23
N ARG A 466 -26.01 -50.43 15.36
CA ARG A 466 -27.35 -51.02 15.19
C ARG A 466 -27.77 -51.67 16.51
N MET A 467 -28.66 -51.02 17.25
CA MET A 467 -29.40 -51.68 18.32
C MET A 467 -30.35 -52.71 17.69
N THR A 468 -29.98 -53.99 17.81
CA THR A 468 -30.92 -55.10 17.65
C THR A 468 -31.98 -55.02 18.74
N ILE A 469 -33.24 -54.96 18.31
CA ILE A 469 -34.46 -55.02 19.14
C ILE A 469 -34.64 -56.41 19.73
#